data_AF-A0A840P2P7-F1
#
_entry.id   AF-A0A840P2P7-F1
#
_cell.length_a   1.000
_cell.length_b   1.000
_cell.length_c   1.000
_cell.angle_alpha   90.00
_cell.angle_beta   90.00
_cell.angle_gamma   90.00
#
_symmetry.space_group_name_H-M   'P 1'
#
loop_
_entity.id
_entity.type
_entity.pdbx_description
1 polymer ?
#
loop_
_entity_poly.entity_id
_entity_poly.type
_entity_poly.pdbx_seq_one_letter_code
_entity_poly.pdbx_strand_id
1 'polypeptide(L)'
;MPSLVVRMLEAAQIDRGDRVLEIGTGTGYSTSLMCHMLGDDAVTSIEYDPEVAAAGRMAINEAGYAPTLVVGDGLTGYDGNAEYDRLIATCSVRYIPPHWMWQVRDGGTITTPLWGWMGATAFAHLTLDHSGNASGRFLPDNLYFMTARAHCPHPLAVALVPRGEPRASTIDPGILDDETGLFVAQLAAPSAQRLGSGDEVILVDVATGSQAGTKKAGAGGWTVRQHGPLRLWDAVEQAIQTWQEAGSPHQSGFGLTVGPSGQWVWLGDPDGPRWYLPA
;
A
#
# COMPACT_ATOMS: atom_id res chain seq x y z
N MET A 1 12.50 13.78 6.91
CA MET A 1 12.60 13.17 8.26
C MET A 1 13.58 11.99 8.18
N PRO A 2 14.87 12.19 8.50
CA PRO A 2 15.91 11.17 8.29
C PRO A 2 15.65 9.83 9.00
N SER A 3 15.08 9.85 10.21
CA SER A 3 14.80 8.65 11.00
C SER A 3 13.79 7.69 10.34
N LEU A 4 12.86 8.21 9.53
CA LEU A 4 11.90 7.39 8.80
C LEU A 4 12.58 6.57 7.70
N VAL A 5 13.50 7.21 6.97
CA VAL A 5 14.27 6.56 5.90
C VAL A 5 15.13 5.45 6.49
N VAL A 6 15.83 5.71 7.60
CA VAL A 6 16.67 4.70 8.25
C VAL A 6 15.84 3.50 8.71
N ARG A 7 14.70 3.71 9.39
CA ARG A 7 13.81 2.60 9.78
C ARG A 7 13.33 1.77 8.59
N MET A 8 13.08 2.42 7.45
CA MET A 8 12.67 1.73 6.24
C MET A 8 13.79 0.85 5.67
N LEU A 9 15.04 1.36 5.65
CA LEU A 9 16.21 0.57 5.22
C LEU A 9 16.47 -0.61 6.16
N GLU A 10 16.34 -0.40 7.47
CA GLU A 10 16.45 -1.47 8.49
C GLU A 10 15.36 -2.53 8.30
N ALA A 11 14.12 -2.11 8.07
CA ALA A 11 12.99 -3.00 7.80
C ALA A 11 13.16 -3.79 6.50
N ALA A 12 13.84 -3.23 5.51
CA ALA A 12 14.19 -3.94 4.28
C ALA A 12 15.31 -4.96 4.46
N GLN A 13 15.95 -4.99 5.64
CA GLN A 13 17.02 -5.93 6.00
C GLN A 13 18.16 -5.94 4.98
N ILE A 14 18.49 -4.76 4.46
CA ILE A 14 19.57 -4.59 3.49
C ILE A 14 20.90 -4.84 4.20
N ASP A 15 21.69 -5.77 3.69
CA ASP A 15 23.01 -6.12 4.22
C ASP A 15 24.11 -5.93 3.16
N ARG A 16 25.36 -5.89 3.60
CA ARG A 16 26.53 -5.76 2.73
C ARG A 16 26.56 -6.89 1.71
N GLY A 17 26.74 -6.51 0.45
CA GLY A 17 26.76 -7.43 -0.69
C GLY A 17 25.41 -7.57 -1.39
N ASP A 18 24.32 -7.04 -0.82
CA ASP A 18 23.03 -6.97 -1.49
C ASP A 18 23.09 -6.00 -2.68
N ARG A 19 22.48 -6.41 -3.79
CA ARG A 19 22.09 -5.55 -4.91
C ARG A 19 20.66 -5.07 -4.71
N VAL A 20 20.48 -3.74 -4.76
CA VAL A 20 19.22 -3.09 -4.36
C VAL A 20 18.59 -2.33 -5.52
N LEU A 21 17.28 -2.53 -5.70
CA LEU A 21 16.41 -1.65 -6.48
C LEU A 21 15.61 -0.74 -5.55
N GLU A 22 15.76 0.56 -5.72
CA GLU A 22 14.95 1.58 -5.07
C GLU A 22 13.90 2.15 -6.04
N ILE A 23 12.65 2.18 -5.59
CA ILE A 23 11.55 2.84 -6.29
C ILE A 23 11.22 4.18 -5.60
N GLY A 24 11.61 5.28 -6.22
CA GLY A 24 11.41 6.65 -5.74
C GLY A 24 12.71 7.30 -5.27
N THR A 25 13.60 7.68 -6.20
CA THR A 25 14.86 8.37 -5.86
C THR A 25 14.60 9.65 -5.05
N GLY A 26 13.57 10.44 -5.41
CA GLY A 26 13.23 11.69 -4.73
C GLY A 26 14.42 12.63 -4.60
N THR A 27 14.77 12.99 -3.36
CA THR A 27 15.93 13.86 -3.08
C THR A 27 17.28 13.13 -3.15
N GLY A 28 17.30 11.82 -3.35
CA GLY A 28 18.52 10.99 -3.39
C GLY A 28 19.13 10.64 -2.04
N TYR A 29 18.44 10.95 -0.93
CA TYR A 29 18.98 10.74 0.43
C TYR A 29 19.13 9.26 0.78
N SER A 30 18.05 8.48 0.63
CA SER A 30 18.06 7.02 0.82
C SER A 30 19.03 6.34 -0.14
N THR A 31 19.02 6.74 -1.42
CA THR A 31 19.97 6.26 -2.43
C THR A 31 21.41 6.44 -1.98
N SER A 32 21.78 7.64 -1.52
CA SER A 32 23.15 7.96 -1.07
C SER A 32 23.56 7.16 0.16
N LEU A 33 22.63 6.90 1.09
CA LEU A 33 22.88 6.02 2.24
C LEU A 33 23.15 4.57 1.81
N MET A 34 22.39 4.06 0.83
CA MET A 34 22.62 2.73 0.28
C MET A 34 23.94 2.66 -0.48
N CYS A 35 24.29 3.67 -1.29
CA CYS A 35 25.59 3.76 -1.97
C CYS A 35 26.74 3.75 -0.97
N HIS A 36 26.63 4.50 0.13
CA HIS A 36 27.63 4.49 1.19
C HIS A 36 27.87 3.09 1.79
N MET A 37 26.78 2.33 1.95
CA MET A 37 26.81 1.01 2.60
C MET A 37 27.25 -0.12 1.66
N LEU A 38 26.82 -0.07 0.39
CA LEU A 38 26.89 -1.18 -0.56
C LEU A 38 27.88 -0.93 -1.71
N GLY A 39 28.21 0.33 -1.98
CA GLY A 39 28.88 0.77 -3.20
C GLY A 39 27.90 1.11 -4.32
N ASP A 40 28.34 1.99 -5.23
CA ASP A 40 27.50 2.53 -6.31
C ASP A 40 26.95 1.46 -7.26
N ASP A 41 27.78 0.47 -7.61
CA ASP A 41 27.43 -0.60 -8.54
C ASP A 41 26.31 -1.53 -8.02
N ALA A 42 26.07 -1.52 -6.71
CA ALA A 42 25.05 -2.32 -6.07
C ALA A 42 23.68 -1.63 -6.00
N VAL A 43 23.59 -0.33 -6.34
CA VAL A 43 22.38 0.46 -6.18
C VAL A 43 21.81 0.89 -7.53
N THR A 44 20.55 0.55 -7.76
CA THR A 44 19.74 1.12 -8.84
C THR A 44 18.58 1.89 -8.23
N SER A 45 18.32 3.12 -8.68
CA SER A 45 17.18 3.92 -8.20
C SER A 45 16.41 4.53 -9.36
N ILE A 46 15.08 4.48 -9.28
CA ILE A 46 14.16 4.96 -10.31
C ILE A 46 13.34 6.12 -9.77
N GLU A 47 13.22 7.20 -10.55
CA GLU A 47 12.33 8.32 -10.27
C GLU A 47 11.39 8.58 -11.45
N TYR A 48 10.11 8.79 -11.14
CA TYR A 48 9.05 9.00 -12.13
C TYR A 48 9.09 10.41 -12.72
N ASP A 49 9.35 11.41 -11.88
CA ASP A 49 9.31 12.82 -12.27
C ASP A 49 10.68 13.29 -12.79
N PRO A 50 10.83 13.68 -14.07
CA PRO A 50 12.12 14.05 -14.63
C PRO A 50 12.81 15.23 -13.94
N GLU A 51 12.05 16.19 -13.40
CA GLU A 51 12.61 17.35 -12.71
C GLU A 51 13.15 16.94 -11.33
N VAL A 52 12.39 16.11 -10.61
CA VAL A 52 12.83 15.52 -9.34
C VAL A 52 14.05 14.63 -9.56
N ALA A 53 14.06 13.82 -10.62
CA ALA A 53 15.17 12.94 -10.95
C ALA A 53 16.46 13.72 -11.26
N ALA A 54 16.35 14.85 -11.96
CA ALA A 54 17.49 15.73 -12.22
C ALA A 54 18.05 16.34 -10.92
N ALA A 55 17.19 16.83 -10.04
CA ALA A 55 17.58 17.38 -8.75
C ALA A 55 18.22 16.31 -7.84
N GLY A 56 17.61 15.12 -7.75
CA GLY A 56 18.15 13.98 -7.00
C GLY A 56 19.50 13.54 -7.51
N ARG A 57 19.69 13.44 -8.84
CA ARG A 57 20.98 13.13 -9.46
C ARG A 57 22.06 14.14 -9.09
N MET A 58 21.75 15.44 -9.11
CA MET A 58 22.70 16.47 -8.70
C MET A 58 23.13 16.28 -7.24
N ALA A 59 22.17 16.05 -6.33
CA ALA A 59 22.45 15.86 -4.91
C ALA A 59 23.29 14.60 -4.63
N ILE A 60 22.98 13.49 -5.31
CA ILE A 60 23.72 12.22 -5.18
C ILE A 60 25.18 12.39 -5.67
N ASN A 61 25.36 13.04 -6.82
CA ASN A 61 26.68 13.32 -7.36
C ASN A 61 27.50 14.27 -6.47
N GLU A 62 26.87 15.31 -5.90
CA GLU A 62 27.51 16.23 -4.95
C GLU A 62 27.93 15.53 -3.66
N ALA A 63 27.17 14.51 -3.24
CA ALA A 63 27.53 13.63 -2.12
C ALA A 63 28.64 12.63 -2.46
N GLY A 64 29.11 12.57 -3.71
CA GLY A 64 30.23 11.75 -4.16
C GLY A 64 29.86 10.34 -4.64
N TYR A 65 28.58 10.08 -4.92
CA TYR A 65 28.09 8.79 -5.39
C TYR A 65 27.62 8.86 -6.85
N ALA A 66 27.77 7.77 -7.59
CA ALA A 66 27.34 7.64 -8.98
C ALA A 66 26.65 6.29 -9.29
N PRO A 67 25.57 5.92 -8.58
CA PRO A 67 24.83 4.69 -8.85
C PRO A 67 24.07 4.74 -10.18
N THR A 68 23.45 3.62 -10.55
CA THR A 68 22.51 3.62 -11.69
C THR A 68 21.25 4.39 -11.32
N LEU A 69 21.00 5.51 -12.00
CA LEU A 69 19.84 6.37 -11.80
C LEU A 69 18.98 6.43 -13.08
N VAL A 70 17.72 6.03 -12.95
CA VAL A 70 16.78 5.87 -14.07
C VAL A 70 15.63 6.87 -13.93
N VAL A 71 15.24 7.50 -15.03
CA VAL A 71 13.99 8.28 -15.12
C VAL A 71 12.94 7.40 -15.79
N GLY A 72 11.86 7.08 -15.07
CA GLY A 72 10.84 6.18 -15.60
C GLY A 72 9.82 5.72 -14.57
N ASP A 73 8.88 4.89 -15.01
CA ASP A 73 7.88 4.33 -14.13
C ASP A 73 8.45 3.20 -13.28
N GLY A 74 8.68 3.48 -12.00
CA GLY A 74 9.18 2.50 -11.05
C GLY A 74 8.26 1.29 -10.83
N LEU A 75 6.99 1.34 -11.23
CA LEU A 75 6.13 0.14 -11.22
C LEU A 75 6.58 -0.92 -12.24
N THR A 76 7.32 -0.51 -13.27
CA THR A 76 7.93 -1.42 -14.26
C THR A 76 9.30 -1.95 -13.84
N GLY A 77 9.88 -1.39 -12.77
CA GLY A 77 11.23 -1.72 -12.31
C GLY A 77 12.32 -1.38 -13.34
N TYR A 78 13.48 -2.02 -13.23
CA TYR A 78 14.60 -1.88 -14.16
C TYR A 78 15.30 -3.24 -14.35
N ASP A 79 15.10 -3.85 -15.51
CA ASP A 79 15.65 -5.18 -15.83
C ASP A 79 17.17 -5.17 -16.08
N GLY A 80 17.73 -4.05 -16.52
CA GLY A 80 19.13 -3.96 -16.94
C GLY A 80 20.17 -4.31 -15.87
N ASN A 81 19.81 -4.23 -14.58
CA ASN A 81 20.67 -4.61 -13.46
C ASN A 81 20.11 -5.76 -12.60
N ALA A 82 18.95 -6.31 -12.99
CA ALA A 82 18.37 -7.47 -12.32
C ALA A 82 19.31 -8.70 -12.43
N GLU A 83 19.23 -9.67 -11.52
CA GLU A 83 18.29 -9.79 -10.41
C GLU A 83 18.73 -9.01 -9.15
N TYR A 84 17.77 -8.55 -8.36
CA TYR A 84 17.99 -7.81 -7.12
C TYR A 84 17.82 -8.70 -5.89
N ASP A 85 18.69 -8.52 -4.89
CA ASP A 85 18.54 -9.12 -3.57
C ASP A 85 17.40 -8.46 -2.80
N ARG A 86 17.31 -7.13 -2.91
CA ARG A 86 16.33 -6.31 -2.19
C ARG A 86 15.66 -5.33 -3.14
N LEU A 87 14.35 -5.24 -3.05
CA LEU A 87 13.57 -4.17 -3.65
C LEU A 87 12.92 -3.37 -2.51
N ILE A 88 13.17 -2.07 -2.51
CA ILE A 88 12.60 -1.13 -1.56
C ILE A 88 11.87 -0.02 -2.30
N ALA A 89 10.63 0.26 -1.91
CA ALA A 89 9.84 1.32 -2.53
C ALA A 89 9.57 2.46 -1.56
N THR A 90 10.24 3.59 -1.74
CA THR A 90 10.09 4.84 -0.99
C THR A 90 8.88 5.65 -1.49
N CYS A 91 7.90 4.95 -2.07
CA CYS A 91 6.58 5.42 -2.46
C CYS A 91 5.57 4.30 -2.19
N SER A 92 4.30 4.66 -2.01
CA SER A 92 3.25 3.69 -1.71
C SER A 92 2.56 3.14 -2.95
N VAL A 93 2.24 1.85 -2.94
CA VAL A 93 1.50 1.17 -4.01
C VAL A 93 0.16 0.61 -3.53
N ARG A 94 -0.79 0.36 -4.44
CA ARG A 94 -2.07 -0.28 -4.08
C ARG A 94 -2.00 -1.80 -4.01
N TYR A 95 -1.05 -2.36 -4.74
CA TYR A 95 -0.72 -3.77 -4.86
C TYR A 95 0.73 -3.86 -5.32
N ILE A 96 1.36 -5.03 -5.18
CA ILE A 96 2.76 -5.25 -5.60
C ILE A 96 2.80 -5.37 -7.13
N PRO A 97 3.49 -4.48 -7.86
CA PRO A 97 3.58 -4.59 -9.31
C PRO A 97 4.18 -5.93 -9.75
N PRO A 98 3.59 -6.64 -10.73
CA PRO A 98 4.11 -7.93 -11.20
C PRO A 98 5.56 -7.88 -11.67
N HIS A 99 6.00 -6.76 -12.25
CA HIS A 99 7.37 -6.60 -12.71
C HIS A 99 8.41 -6.69 -11.58
N TRP A 100 8.06 -6.28 -10.37
CA TRP A 100 8.95 -6.38 -9.21
C TRP A 100 9.25 -7.84 -8.87
N MET A 101 8.26 -8.72 -9.01
CA MET A 101 8.39 -10.15 -8.74
C MET A 101 9.39 -10.84 -9.67
N TRP A 102 9.52 -10.38 -10.91
CA TRP A 102 10.41 -10.99 -11.91
C TRP A 102 11.84 -10.43 -11.89
N GLN A 103 12.07 -9.36 -11.13
CA GLN A 103 13.36 -8.70 -11.05
C GLN A 103 14.06 -8.97 -9.71
N VAL A 104 13.34 -9.48 -8.71
CA VAL A 104 13.90 -9.92 -7.44
C VAL A 104 14.28 -11.40 -7.56
N ARG A 105 15.47 -11.77 -7.09
CA ARG A 105 15.90 -13.17 -7.12
C ARG A 105 15.12 -14.04 -6.14
N ASP A 106 15.19 -15.36 -6.33
CA ASP A 106 14.73 -16.32 -5.32
C ASP A 106 15.37 -16.03 -3.95
N GLY A 107 14.53 -16.00 -2.91
CA GLY A 107 14.92 -15.64 -1.54
C GLY A 107 15.21 -14.16 -1.32
N GLY A 108 15.10 -13.32 -2.34
CA GLY A 108 15.15 -11.86 -2.22
C GLY A 108 13.86 -11.30 -1.60
N THR A 109 13.86 -10.01 -1.28
CA THR A 109 12.73 -9.39 -0.55
C THR A 109 12.20 -8.12 -1.20
N ILE A 110 10.89 -7.91 -1.06
CA ILE A 110 10.18 -6.68 -1.43
C ILE A 110 9.70 -5.99 -0.16
N THR A 111 10.10 -4.73 0.04
CA THR A 111 9.69 -3.91 1.19
C THR A 111 9.03 -2.63 0.69
N THR A 112 7.73 -2.49 0.95
CA THR A 112 6.94 -1.38 0.40
C THR A 112 5.75 -1.02 1.29
N PRO A 113 5.44 0.28 1.41
CA PRO A 113 4.18 0.71 1.99
C PRO A 113 3.05 0.50 0.97
N LEU A 114 1.94 -0.11 1.42
CA LEU A 114 0.69 -0.12 0.69
C LEU A 114 -0.16 1.08 1.10
N TRP A 115 -0.85 1.68 0.14
CA TRP A 115 -1.78 2.79 0.37
C TRP A 115 -2.99 2.65 -0.56
N GLY A 116 -4.19 2.58 0.00
CA GLY A 116 -5.42 2.52 -0.79
C GLY A 116 -6.21 3.82 -0.76
N TRP A 117 -7.27 3.88 -1.58
CA TRP A 117 -7.98 5.13 -1.85
C TRP A 117 -8.86 5.62 -0.70
N MET A 118 -9.03 4.84 0.37
CA MET A 118 -9.64 5.31 1.62
C MET A 118 -8.65 6.02 2.54
N GLY A 119 -7.35 5.97 2.24
CA GLY A 119 -6.30 6.60 3.04
C GLY A 119 -5.63 5.68 4.07
N ALA A 120 -5.94 4.38 4.08
CA ALA A 120 -5.25 3.44 4.96
C ALA A 120 -3.89 3.05 4.38
N THR A 121 -2.87 3.09 5.24
CA THR A 121 -1.51 2.61 4.96
C THR A 121 -1.26 1.27 5.65
N ALA A 122 -0.38 0.44 5.11
CA ALA A 122 0.20 -0.71 5.81
C ALA A 122 1.58 -1.03 5.21
N PHE A 123 2.58 -1.33 6.04
CA PHE A 123 3.96 -1.50 5.56
C PHE A 123 4.32 -2.98 5.38
N ALA A 124 4.49 -3.46 4.15
CA ALA A 124 4.73 -4.88 3.86
C ALA A 124 6.23 -5.20 3.71
N HIS A 125 6.63 -6.36 4.23
CA HIS A 125 7.91 -7.00 3.93
C HIS A 125 7.64 -8.44 3.47
N LEU A 126 8.01 -8.74 2.22
CA LEU A 126 7.72 -10.01 1.56
C LEU A 126 9.02 -10.67 1.12
N THR A 127 9.06 -12.00 1.17
CA THR A 127 10.15 -12.81 0.62
C THR A 127 9.64 -13.56 -0.61
N LEU A 128 10.41 -13.52 -1.69
CA LEU A 128 10.14 -14.28 -2.91
C LEU A 128 10.61 -15.73 -2.73
N ASP A 129 9.73 -16.69 -3.00
CA ASP A 129 10.04 -18.10 -3.01
C ASP A 129 10.45 -18.59 -4.42
N HIS A 130 11.02 -19.79 -4.45
CA HIS A 130 11.47 -20.50 -5.66
C HIS A 130 10.32 -20.94 -6.61
N SER A 131 9.07 -20.71 -6.21
CA SER A 131 7.88 -20.97 -7.02
C SER A 131 7.32 -19.69 -7.66
N GLY A 132 7.99 -18.55 -7.49
CA GLY A 132 7.58 -17.25 -8.02
C GLY A 132 6.47 -16.58 -7.23
N ASN A 133 6.19 -17.00 -5.99
CA ASN A 133 5.28 -16.32 -5.07
C ASN A 133 6.06 -15.49 -4.06
N ALA A 134 5.51 -14.36 -3.66
CA ALA A 134 6.04 -13.58 -2.55
C ALA A 134 5.04 -13.64 -1.40
N SER A 135 5.54 -13.85 -0.19
CA SER A 135 4.70 -13.82 1.00
C SER A 135 5.42 -13.24 2.19
N GLY A 136 4.65 -12.67 3.12
CA GLY A 136 5.19 -12.07 4.32
C GLY A 136 4.11 -11.37 5.13
N ARG A 137 4.55 -10.49 6.04
CA ARG A 137 3.67 -9.79 6.98
C ARG A 137 3.75 -8.29 6.82
N PHE A 138 2.74 -7.62 7.34
CA PHE A 138 2.84 -6.20 7.61
C PHE A 138 3.66 -5.96 8.87
N LEU A 139 4.49 -4.93 8.83
CA LEU A 139 5.34 -4.49 9.91
C LEU A 139 4.54 -3.56 10.84
N PRO A 140 4.92 -3.48 12.14
CA PRO A 140 4.22 -2.62 13.09
C PRO A 140 4.43 -1.12 12.84
N ASP A 141 5.40 -0.75 12.02
CA ASP A 141 5.70 0.64 11.69
C ASP A 141 4.71 1.23 10.67
N ASN A 142 4.06 2.32 11.04
CA ASN A 142 3.29 3.13 10.10
C ASN A 142 4.21 4.10 9.36
N LEU A 143 4.62 3.69 8.17
CA LEU A 143 5.39 4.54 7.27
C LEU A 143 4.48 5.16 6.21
N TYR A 144 4.47 6.49 6.19
CA TYR A 144 3.67 7.27 5.24
C TYR A 144 4.56 7.79 4.14
N PHE A 145 4.30 7.33 2.92
CA PHE A 145 4.95 7.81 1.71
C PHE A 145 3.91 8.27 0.70
N MET A 146 4.33 9.08 -0.26
CA MET A 146 3.45 9.50 -1.34
C MET A 146 3.04 8.29 -2.19
N THR A 147 1.79 8.25 -2.62
CA THR A 147 1.31 7.22 -3.56
C THR A 147 2.06 7.34 -4.89
N ALA A 148 2.46 6.20 -5.46
CA ALA A 148 2.98 6.13 -6.82
C ALA A 148 1.99 6.82 -7.77
N ARG A 149 2.49 7.67 -8.67
CA ARG A 149 1.66 8.57 -9.51
C ARG A 149 0.54 7.81 -10.25
N ALA A 150 0.85 6.64 -10.81
CA ALA A 150 -0.11 5.80 -11.52
C ALA A 150 -1.18 5.16 -10.62
N HIS A 151 -0.96 5.12 -9.29
CA HIS A 151 -1.88 4.57 -8.30
C HIS A 151 -2.69 5.64 -7.55
N CYS A 152 -2.48 6.92 -7.83
CA CYS A 152 -3.25 8.01 -7.24
C CYS A 152 -4.76 7.86 -7.52
N PRO A 153 -5.62 8.22 -6.55
CA PRO A 153 -7.07 8.17 -6.75
C PRO A 153 -7.51 9.11 -7.88
N HIS A 154 -8.52 8.69 -8.63
CA HIS A 154 -9.16 9.53 -9.62
C HIS A 154 -10.00 10.62 -8.96
N PRO A 155 -10.07 11.85 -9.51
CA PRO A 155 -10.98 12.88 -9.02
C PRO A 155 -12.44 12.40 -9.00
N LEU A 156 -13.15 12.72 -7.91
CA LEU A 156 -14.56 12.40 -7.78
C LEU A 156 -15.40 13.33 -8.66
N ALA A 157 -16.07 12.78 -9.68
CA ALA A 157 -16.98 13.51 -10.57
C ALA A 157 -18.48 13.29 -10.25
N VAL A 158 -18.78 12.56 -9.16
CA VAL A 158 -20.15 12.07 -8.88
C VAL A 158 -20.79 12.85 -7.73
N ALA A 159 -22.11 13.06 -7.82
CA ALA A 159 -22.87 13.61 -6.70
C ALA A 159 -22.78 12.69 -5.48
N LEU A 160 -22.32 13.25 -4.35
CA LEU A 160 -22.06 12.56 -3.09
C LEU A 160 -23.32 12.46 -2.22
N VAL A 161 -24.44 12.05 -2.84
CA VAL A 161 -25.71 11.88 -2.12
C VAL A 161 -26.07 10.39 -2.16
N PRO A 162 -25.68 9.61 -1.13
CA PRO A 162 -25.98 8.19 -1.05
C PRO A 162 -27.48 7.94 -1.19
N ARG A 163 -27.86 7.28 -2.28
CA ARG A 163 -29.23 6.85 -2.57
C ARG A 163 -29.48 5.45 -1.98
N GLY A 164 -30.74 5.02 -2.02
CA GLY A 164 -31.16 3.70 -1.54
C GLY A 164 -32.00 3.79 -0.26
N GLU A 165 -32.68 2.68 0.06
CA GLU A 165 -33.47 2.57 1.28
C GLU A 165 -32.56 2.54 2.52
N PRO A 166 -32.91 3.27 3.59
CA PRO A 166 -32.12 3.26 4.81
C PRO A 166 -32.27 1.92 5.52
N ARG A 167 -31.15 1.36 5.98
CA ARG A 167 -31.12 0.24 6.92
C ARG A 167 -30.28 0.59 8.15
N ALA A 168 -30.45 -0.14 9.25
CA ALA A 168 -29.55 -0.04 10.40
C ALA A 168 -28.14 -0.55 10.03
N SER A 169 -27.11 0.14 10.50
CA SER A 169 -25.72 -0.32 10.46
C SER A 169 -25.47 -1.29 11.62
N THR A 170 -24.70 -2.35 11.39
CA THR A 170 -24.31 -3.30 12.45
C THR A 170 -23.04 -2.89 13.18
N ILE A 171 -22.31 -1.92 12.64
CA ILE A 171 -21.09 -1.35 13.22
C ILE A 171 -21.26 0.16 13.46
N ASP A 172 -20.48 0.69 14.40
CA ASP A 172 -20.24 2.13 14.54
C ASP A 172 -19.35 2.61 13.37
N PRO A 173 -19.80 3.54 12.50
CA PRO A 173 -19.00 4.09 11.42
C PRO A 173 -17.70 4.75 11.88
N GLY A 174 -17.63 5.22 13.13
CA GLY A 174 -16.41 5.76 13.74
C GLY A 174 -15.27 4.74 13.82
N ILE A 175 -15.53 3.43 13.63
CA ILE A 175 -14.47 2.43 13.52
C ILE A 175 -13.54 2.67 12.31
N LEU A 176 -13.98 3.41 11.30
CA LEU A 176 -13.11 3.80 10.18
C LEU A 176 -12.14 4.92 10.58
N ASP A 177 -12.33 5.62 11.70
CA ASP A 177 -11.34 6.58 12.20
C ASP A 177 -10.15 5.89 12.89
N ASP A 178 -10.29 4.61 13.26
CA ASP A 178 -9.19 3.76 13.70
C ASP A 178 -8.30 3.35 12.52
N GLU A 179 -6.98 3.37 12.68
CA GLU A 179 -6.03 3.05 11.61
C GLU A 179 -6.21 1.63 11.06
N THR A 180 -6.45 0.65 11.93
CA THR A 180 -6.63 -0.74 11.49
C THR A 180 -8.05 -1.00 10.99
N GLY A 181 -9.06 -0.39 11.62
CA GLY A 181 -10.43 -0.39 11.12
C GLY A 181 -10.54 0.18 9.71
N LEU A 182 -9.85 1.29 9.42
CA LEU A 182 -9.76 1.86 8.07
C LEU A 182 -9.08 0.91 7.09
N PHE A 183 -7.99 0.25 7.51
CA PHE A 183 -7.28 -0.73 6.70
C PHE A 183 -8.18 -1.92 6.32
N VAL A 184 -8.93 -2.47 7.28
CA VAL A 184 -9.88 -3.56 7.02
C VAL A 184 -11.02 -3.11 6.10
N ALA A 185 -11.58 -1.93 6.33
CA ALA A 185 -12.61 -1.37 5.44
C ALA A 185 -12.08 -1.18 4.00
N GLN A 186 -10.84 -0.74 3.87
CA GLN A 186 -10.16 -0.58 2.58
C GLN A 186 -9.95 -1.92 1.87
N LEU A 187 -9.58 -2.99 2.59
CA LEU A 187 -9.48 -4.33 2.00
C LEU A 187 -10.82 -4.84 1.47
N ALA A 188 -11.93 -4.49 2.15
CA ALA A 188 -13.27 -4.90 1.75
C ALA A 188 -13.80 -4.17 0.51
N ALA A 189 -13.36 -2.92 0.31
CA ALA A 189 -13.77 -2.08 -0.81
C ALA A 189 -12.54 -1.35 -1.41
N PRO A 190 -11.62 -2.08 -2.07
CA PRO A 190 -10.29 -1.59 -2.41
C PRO A 190 -10.30 -0.39 -3.35
N SER A 191 -11.31 -0.26 -4.21
CA SER A 191 -11.47 0.82 -5.19
C SER A 191 -12.41 1.93 -4.73
N ALA A 192 -12.85 1.90 -3.48
CA ALA A 192 -13.63 2.98 -2.89
C ALA A 192 -12.74 4.08 -2.30
N GLN A 193 -13.14 5.32 -2.57
CA GLN A 193 -12.67 6.49 -1.85
C GLN A 193 -13.57 6.77 -0.66
N ARG A 194 -12.98 7.31 0.41
CA ARG A 194 -13.70 7.69 1.62
C ARG A 194 -13.76 9.21 1.75
N LEU A 195 -14.93 9.72 2.14
CA LEU A 195 -15.11 11.08 2.62
C LEU A 195 -15.78 11.08 3.98
N GLY A 196 -15.50 12.11 4.78
CA GLY A 196 -16.08 12.27 6.11
C GLY A 196 -15.47 11.36 7.18
N SER A 197 -15.87 11.59 8.42
CA SER A 197 -15.35 10.97 9.64
C SER A 197 -16.44 10.87 10.71
N GLY A 198 -16.21 10.06 11.74
CA GLY A 198 -17.18 9.80 12.80
C GLY A 198 -18.48 9.20 12.26
N ASP A 199 -19.61 9.82 12.58
CA ASP A 199 -20.94 9.31 12.25
C ASP A 199 -21.32 9.44 10.76
N GLU A 200 -20.63 10.32 10.01
CA GLU A 200 -20.94 10.68 8.63
C GLU A 200 -19.80 10.27 7.68
N VAL A 201 -19.84 9.02 7.24
CA VAL A 201 -18.92 8.47 6.24
C VAL A 201 -19.63 8.33 4.92
N ILE A 202 -18.94 8.67 3.82
CA ILE A 202 -19.36 8.38 2.45
C ILE A 202 -18.28 7.54 1.78
N LEU A 203 -18.65 6.39 1.23
CA LEU A 203 -17.81 5.56 0.39
C LEU A 203 -18.27 5.68 -1.06
N VAL A 204 -17.32 5.87 -1.97
CA VAL A 204 -17.58 5.98 -3.41
C VAL A 204 -16.59 5.12 -4.18
N ASP A 205 -17.09 4.09 -4.85
CA ASP A 205 -16.32 3.32 -5.81
C ASP A 205 -16.37 4.01 -7.18
N VAL A 206 -15.23 4.57 -7.62
CA VAL A 206 -15.17 5.36 -8.86
C VAL A 206 -15.30 4.52 -10.12
N ALA A 207 -14.97 3.23 -10.06
CA ALA A 207 -15.02 2.35 -11.23
C ALA A 207 -16.47 1.96 -11.56
N THR A 208 -17.28 1.71 -10.54
CA THR A 208 -18.66 1.23 -10.68
C THR A 208 -19.71 2.31 -10.43
N GLY A 209 -19.31 3.44 -9.82
CA GLY A 209 -20.23 4.47 -9.33
C GLY A 209 -21.04 4.05 -8.10
N SER A 210 -20.73 2.90 -7.49
CA SER A 210 -21.42 2.46 -6.27
C SER A 210 -21.11 3.41 -5.12
N GLN A 211 -22.10 3.67 -4.27
CA GLN A 211 -21.92 4.53 -3.11
C GLN A 211 -22.60 3.97 -1.89
N ALA A 212 -22.03 4.26 -0.73
CA ALA A 212 -22.66 4.09 0.56
C ALA A 212 -22.45 5.34 1.41
N GLY A 213 -23.37 5.62 2.33
CA GLY A 213 -23.08 6.58 3.38
C GLY A 213 -23.92 6.42 4.63
N THR A 214 -23.32 6.82 5.73
CA THR A 214 -23.81 6.61 7.10
C THR A 214 -24.31 7.91 7.70
N LYS A 215 -25.27 7.79 8.62
CA LYS A 215 -25.74 8.87 9.47
C LYS A 215 -26.14 8.34 10.83
N LYS A 216 -25.98 9.15 11.88
CA LYS A 216 -26.52 8.86 13.20
C LYS A 216 -28.06 8.74 13.14
N ALA A 217 -28.60 7.70 13.77
CA ALA A 217 -30.03 7.53 13.92
C ALA A 217 -30.55 8.34 15.12
N GLY A 218 -31.75 8.92 15.02
CA GLY A 218 -32.33 9.75 16.08
C GLY A 218 -32.63 9.02 17.40
N ALA A 219 -32.69 7.69 17.40
CA ALA A 219 -32.95 6.84 18.57
C ALA A 219 -31.69 6.19 19.16
N GLY A 220 -30.49 6.57 18.69
CA GLY A 220 -29.24 5.86 18.95
C GLY A 220 -28.90 4.84 17.85
N GLY A 221 -27.62 4.56 17.66
CA GLY A 221 -27.11 3.75 16.54
C GLY A 221 -26.97 4.53 15.23
N TRP A 222 -26.76 3.82 14.13
CA TRP A 222 -26.46 4.40 12.82
C TRP A 222 -27.31 3.78 11.73
N THR A 223 -27.61 4.58 10.71
CA THR A 223 -28.25 4.13 9.48
C THR A 223 -27.30 4.26 8.31
N VAL A 224 -27.42 3.36 7.34
CA VAL A 224 -26.70 3.42 6.08
C VAL A 224 -27.67 3.42 4.90
N ARG A 225 -27.33 4.20 3.88
CA ARG A 225 -27.93 4.14 2.55
C ARG A 225 -26.85 3.78 1.55
N GLN A 226 -27.16 2.90 0.62
CA GLN A 226 -26.21 2.50 -0.42
C GLN A 226 -26.93 2.08 -1.70
N HIS A 227 -26.25 2.26 -2.83
CA HIS A 227 -26.74 1.95 -4.16
C HIS A 227 -25.59 1.64 -5.12
N GLY A 228 -25.93 1.09 -6.28
CA GLY A 228 -24.98 0.62 -7.29
C GLY A 228 -24.82 -0.89 -7.27
N PRO A 229 -24.01 -1.44 -8.21
CA PRO A 229 -23.77 -2.87 -8.31
C PRO A 229 -22.98 -3.44 -7.11
N LEU A 230 -22.23 -2.60 -6.39
CA LEU A 230 -21.51 -3.00 -5.18
C LEU A 230 -22.23 -2.51 -3.92
N ARG A 231 -22.30 -3.38 -2.92
CA ARG A 231 -22.82 -3.07 -1.58
C ARG A 231 -21.67 -2.73 -0.65
N LEU A 232 -21.08 -1.56 -0.86
CA LEU A 232 -19.81 -1.17 -0.22
C LEU A 232 -19.85 -1.29 1.31
N TRP A 233 -20.92 -0.81 1.95
CA TRP A 233 -21.01 -0.87 3.41
C TRP A 233 -21.33 -2.26 3.93
N ASP A 234 -22.09 -3.08 3.17
CA ASP A 234 -22.30 -4.50 3.53
C ASP A 234 -20.95 -5.24 3.56
N ALA A 235 -20.07 -4.99 2.58
CA ALA A 235 -18.73 -5.58 2.53
C ALA A 235 -17.84 -5.09 3.70
N VAL A 236 -17.88 -3.80 4.01
CA VAL A 236 -17.13 -3.22 5.14
C VAL A 236 -17.62 -3.80 6.47
N GLU A 237 -18.93 -3.89 6.70
CA GLU A 237 -19.50 -4.51 7.90
C GLU A 237 -19.02 -5.94 8.08
N GLN A 238 -19.08 -6.76 7.03
CA GLN A 238 -18.62 -8.15 7.09
C GLN A 238 -17.12 -8.26 7.43
N ALA A 239 -16.29 -7.42 6.81
CA ALA A 239 -14.85 -7.43 7.05
C ALA A 239 -14.49 -6.96 8.46
N ILE A 240 -15.12 -5.88 8.94
CA ILE A 240 -14.92 -5.36 10.30
C ILE A 240 -15.36 -6.38 11.34
N GLN A 241 -16.52 -7.03 11.16
CA GLN A 241 -16.98 -8.07 12.07
C GLN A 241 -16.01 -9.25 12.12
N THR A 242 -15.52 -9.71 10.96
CA THR A 242 -14.53 -10.79 10.87
C THR A 242 -13.24 -10.42 11.62
N TRP A 243 -12.78 -9.18 11.47
CA TRP A 243 -11.60 -8.68 12.19
C TRP A 243 -11.83 -8.55 13.70
N GLN A 244 -13.01 -8.08 14.12
CA GLN A 244 -13.40 -7.98 15.53
C GLN A 244 -13.54 -9.36 16.20
N GLU A 245 -14.10 -10.35 15.49
CA GLU A 245 -14.18 -11.74 15.95
C GLU A 245 -12.79 -12.36 16.16
N ALA A 246 -11.80 -11.93 15.38
CA ALA A 246 -10.40 -12.31 15.55
C ALA A 246 -9.67 -11.52 16.67
N GLY A 247 -10.39 -10.69 17.43
CA GLY A 247 -9.84 -9.91 18.54
C GLY A 247 -9.24 -8.55 18.14
N SER A 248 -9.60 -8.03 16.97
CA SER A 248 -9.16 -6.73 16.46
C SER A 248 -7.63 -6.52 16.46
N PRO A 249 -6.82 -7.46 15.95
CA PRO A 249 -5.36 -7.31 15.97
C PRO A 249 -4.91 -6.12 15.13
N HIS A 250 -3.76 -5.53 15.51
CA HIS A 250 -3.05 -4.53 14.71
C HIS A 250 -2.77 -5.05 13.27
N GLN A 251 -2.48 -4.15 12.33
CA GLN A 251 -2.13 -4.50 10.94
C GLN A 251 -1.02 -5.55 10.81
N SER A 252 -0.09 -5.61 11.77
CA SER A 252 0.96 -6.65 11.82
C SER A 252 0.46 -8.07 12.09
N GLY A 253 -0.80 -8.22 12.53
CA GLY A 253 -1.52 -9.49 12.59
C GLY A 253 -1.95 -10.01 11.22
N PHE A 254 -1.82 -9.20 10.17
CA PHE A 254 -2.13 -9.57 8.80
C PHE A 254 -0.84 -9.93 8.04
N GLY A 255 -1.01 -10.64 6.95
CA GLY A 255 0.04 -10.80 5.95
C GLY A 255 -0.49 -10.77 4.54
N LEU A 256 0.41 -10.86 3.59
CA LEU A 256 0.15 -10.67 2.17
C LEU A 256 0.80 -11.81 1.40
N THR A 257 0.04 -12.35 0.45
CA THR A 257 0.53 -13.30 -0.55
C THR A 257 0.33 -12.70 -1.94
N VAL A 258 1.37 -12.78 -2.75
CA VAL A 258 1.41 -12.32 -4.14
C VAL A 258 1.84 -13.50 -5.00
N GLY A 259 1.01 -13.85 -5.98
CA GLY A 259 1.35 -14.92 -6.92
C GLY A 259 0.64 -14.74 -8.26
N PRO A 260 0.83 -15.68 -9.19
CA PRO A 260 0.26 -15.61 -10.55
C PRO A 260 -1.27 -15.54 -10.59
N SER A 261 -1.95 -16.07 -9.56
CA SER A 261 -3.40 -16.10 -9.45
C SER A 261 -4.01 -14.82 -8.83
N GLY A 262 -3.16 -13.88 -8.39
CA GLY A 262 -3.57 -12.63 -7.77
C GLY A 262 -2.84 -12.36 -6.47
N GLN A 263 -3.33 -11.35 -5.74
CA GLN A 263 -2.73 -10.90 -4.48
C GLN A 263 -3.82 -10.76 -3.44
N TRP A 264 -3.57 -11.26 -2.24
CA TRP A 264 -4.54 -11.17 -1.15
C TRP A 264 -3.87 -10.95 0.19
N VAL A 265 -4.53 -10.16 1.01
CA VAL A 265 -4.21 -9.99 2.42
C VAL A 265 -4.98 -11.02 3.22
N TRP A 266 -4.31 -11.70 4.14
CA TRP A 266 -4.89 -12.67 5.06
C TRP A 266 -4.74 -12.22 6.51
N LEU A 267 -5.66 -12.63 7.37
CA LEU A 267 -5.68 -12.32 8.80
C LEU A 267 -5.22 -13.52 9.62
N GLY A 268 -4.22 -13.31 10.48
CA GLY A 268 -3.67 -14.35 11.35
C GLY A 268 -2.71 -15.29 10.62
N ASP A 269 -3.26 -16.19 9.82
CA ASP A 269 -2.55 -17.25 9.08
C ASP A 269 -2.88 -17.20 7.58
N PRO A 270 -1.99 -17.64 6.67
CA PRO A 270 -2.26 -17.70 5.22
C PRO A 270 -3.56 -18.40 4.82
N ASP A 271 -4.04 -19.37 5.61
CA ASP A 271 -5.31 -20.07 5.37
C ASP A 271 -6.53 -19.41 6.06
N GLY A 272 -6.33 -18.28 6.73
CA GLY A 272 -7.36 -17.52 7.43
C GLY A 272 -8.28 -16.69 6.53
N PRO A 273 -9.12 -15.83 7.12
CA PRO A 273 -9.92 -14.86 6.37
C PRO A 273 -9.03 -14.01 5.47
N ARG A 274 -9.49 -13.75 4.25
CA ARG A 274 -8.69 -13.04 3.24
C ARG A 274 -9.49 -12.09 2.37
N TRP A 275 -8.79 -11.08 1.85
CA TRP A 275 -9.32 -10.07 0.94
C TRP A 275 -8.36 -9.85 -0.22
N TYR A 276 -8.89 -9.77 -1.43
CA TYR A 276 -8.08 -9.55 -2.63
C TYR A 276 -7.73 -8.06 -2.79
N LEU A 277 -6.47 -7.81 -3.13
CA LEU A 277 -6.03 -6.49 -3.56
C LEU A 277 -6.57 -6.16 -4.96
N PRO A 278 -6.69 -4.87 -5.31
CA PRO A 278 -7.20 -4.46 -6.62
C PRO A 278 -6.24 -4.94 -7.73
N ALA A 279 -6.79 -5.61 -8.74
CA ALA A 279 -6.08 -6.03 -9.95
C ALA A 279 -6.17 -4.97 -11.06
#